data_AF-A0A4P5QU40-F1
#
_entry.id   AF-A0A4P5QU40-F1
#
_cell.length_a   1.000
_cell.length_b   1.000
_cell.length_c   1.000
_cell.angle_alpha   90.00
_cell.angle_beta   90.00
_cell.angle_gamma   90.00
#
_symmetry.space_group_name_H-M   'P 1'
#
loop_
_entity.id
_entity.type
_entity.pdbx_description
1 polymer ?
#
loop_
_entity_poly.entity_id
_entity_poly.type
_entity_poly.pdbx_seq_one_letter_code
_entity_poly.pdbx_strand_id
1 'polypeptide(L)'
;MTPQSDWLPQSTNAPTLLTMQSLFARWLPAATLATWSAVLLYFHFTKAMNSMLAPEFRIYALIAAVVLGVMALSFVVFKGDATCCSSGECGHGLSRLATGKLITFFILLVPIVVAARYTPLEGFSFSKTLVKNRGTDTTWQSSFTRPAAKPAAAKSAAATSLEQIPNAVPPAPDGTSAVRKPADLTLPTKDGSQPPAAPATGSKVADYLTRTADGMIVAEVLDLLYAAQDNLLRKDFEAQRVQLIGQFMPDSSNNADGKRFKAVRMFMTCCAADARPVATLVEAEKLPAFPEMTWVKITGTASFPIEKGRRISVLKAEKVEKAEPPKDAMIY
;
A
#
# COMPACT_ATOMS: atom_id res chain seq x y z
N MET A 1 58.92 -55.19 30.48
CA MET A 1 58.97 -54.24 29.36
C MET A 1 57.60 -53.62 29.20
N THR A 2 57.59 -52.29 29.24
CA THR A 2 56.52 -51.28 29.12
C THR A 2 55.68 -51.38 27.83
N PRO A 3 54.67 -50.53 27.57
CA PRO A 3 53.65 -49.90 28.46
C PRO A 3 52.25 -49.65 27.79
N GLN A 4 51.36 -49.00 28.55
CA GLN A 4 50.42 -47.94 28.12
C GLN A 4 49.14 -48.30 27.33
N SER A 5 48.02 -48.26 28.04
CA SER A 5 46.71 -47.89 27.48
C SER A 5 45.98 -46.92 28.43
N ASP A 6 46.59 -45.76 28.65
CA ASP A 6 45.95 -44.61 29.28
C ASP A 6 46.27 -43.41 28.40
N TRP A 7 45.31 -42.91 27.62
CA TRP A 7 45.22 -41.52 27.13
C TRP A 7 43.96 -41.36 26.25
N LEU A 8 42.82 -41.10 26.88
CA LEU A 8 41.78 -40.27 26.27
C LEU A 8 41.48 -39.14 27.27
N PRO A 9 41.80 -37.88 26.95
CA PRO A 9 41.40 -36.77 27.81
C PRO A 9 39.88 -36.65 27.79
N GLN A 10 39.25 -36.83 28.95
CA GLN A 10 37.85 -36.47 29.16
C GLN A 10 37.66 -34.99 28.79
N SER A 11 36.86 -34.73 27.75
CA SER A 11 36.54 -33.37 27.32
C SER A 11 35.61 -32.71 28.34
N THR A 12 36.18 -31.96 29.27
CA THR A 12 35.47 -31.29 30.38
C THR A 12 34.70 -30.03 29.97
N ASN A 13 34.60 -29.71 28.67
CA ASN A 13 33.95 -28.47 28.18
C ASN A 13 32.56 -28.66 27.55
N ALA A 14 31.97 -29.86 27.62
CA ALA A 14 30.67 -30.14 27.01
C ALA A 14 29.44 -29.41 27.64
N PRO A 15 29.35 -29.12 28.96
CA PRO A 15 28.08 -28.66 29.54
C PRO A 15 27.74 -27.18 29.22
N THR A 16 28.74 -26.32 29.00
CA THR A 16 28.56 -24.87 28.82
C THR A 16 28.07 -24.49 27.42
N LEU A 17 28.50 -25.22 26.38
CA LEU A 17 28.07 -24.94 24.99
C LEU A 17 26.64 -25.44 24.71
N LEU A 18 26.25 -26.58 25.30
CA LEU A 18 24.88 -27.11 25.21
C LEU A 18 23.86 -26.23 25.93
N THR A 19 24.23 -25.65 27.07
CA THR A 19 23.37 -24.72 27.84
C THR A 19 23.20 -23.36 27.16
N MET A 20 24.27 -22.82 26.55
CA MET A 20 24.14 -21.60 25.74
C MET A 20 23.26 -21.83 24.51
N GLN A 21 23.44 -22.92 23.77
CA GLN A 21 22.63 -23.20 22.58
C GLN A 21 21.14 -23.41 22.90
N SER A 22 20.80 -24.05 24.02
CA SER A 22 19.40 -24.26 24.43
C SER A 22 18.73 -22.97 24.91
N LEU A 23 19.47 -22.10 25.58
CA LEU A 23 19.00 -20.75 25.93
C LEU A 23 18.77 -19.92 24.66
N PHE A 24 19.74 -19.84 23.75
CA PHE A 24 19.57 -19.11 22.50
C PHE A 24 18.41 -19.66 21.66
N ALA A 25 18.27 -20.98 21.52
CA ALA A 25 17.18 -21.57 20.74
C ALA A 25 15.78 -21.23 21.27
N ARG A 26 15.63 -21.05 22.59
CA ARG A 26 14.35 -20.72 23.24
C ARG A 26 14.05 -19.23 23.20
N TRP A 27 15.01 -18.40 23.57
CA TRP A 27 14.77 -16.97 23.81
C TRP A 27 14.72 -16.14 22.52
N LEU A 28 15.40 -16.60 21.46
CA LEU A 28 15.52 -15.81 20.24
C LEU A 28 14.22 -15.73 19.42
N PRO A 29 13.47 -16.83 19.21
CA PRO A 29 12.13 -16.76 18.61
C PRO A 29 11.16 -15.94 19.46
N ALA A 30 11.18 -16.13 20.79
CA ALA A 30 10.33 -15.38 21.72
C ALA A 30 10.60 -13.87 21.65
N ALA A 31 11.88 -13.46 21.65
CA ALA A 31 12.28 -12.08 21.50
C ALA A 31 11.87 -11.50 20.14
N THR A 32 11.93 -12.30 19.08
CA THR A 32 11.51 -11.87 17.73
C THR A 32 10.00 -11.61 17.69
N LEU A 33 9.19 -12.56 18.14
CA LEU A 33 7.73 -12.42 18.20
C LEU A 33 7.31 -11.24 19.10
N ALA A 34 7.96 -11.09 20.25
CA ALA A 34 7.73 -9.96 21.16
C ALA A 34 8.07 -8.63 20.49
N THR A 35 9.16 -8.56 19.73
CA THR A 35 9.56 -7.33 19.02
C THR A 35 8.56 -6.96 17.93
N TRP A 36 8.11 -7.92 17.12
CA TRP A 36 7.08 -7.68 16.11
C TRP A 36 5.74 -7.26 16.74
N SER A 37 5.32 -7.93 17.81
CA SER A 37 4.13 -7.54 18.58
C SER A 37 4.26 -6.11 19.10
N ALA A 38 5.39 -5.77 19.72
CA ALA A 38 5.63 -4.43 20.27
C ALA A 38 5.62 -3.34 19.20
N VAL A 39 6.25 -3.57 18.04
CA VAL A 39 6.25 -2.61 16.93
C VAL A 39 4.84 -2.39 16.38
N LEU A 40 4.06 -3.45 16.17
CA LEU A 40 2.70 -3.34 15.65
C LEU A 40 1.76 -2.63 16.64
N LEU A 41 1.87 -2.94 17.94
CA LEU A 41 1.14 -2.24 18.98
C LEU A 41 1.55 -0.77 19.06
N TYR A 42 2.85 -0.49 18.99
CA TYR A 42 3.37 0.88 18.95
C TYR A 42 2.77 1.67 17.78
N PHE A 43 2.70 1.10 16.57
CA PHE A 43 2.10 1.76 15.39
C PHE A 43 0.59 1.93 15.52
N HIS A 44 -0.09 1.01 16.19
CA HIS A 44 -1.52 1.10 16.45
C HIS A 44 -1.84 2.25 17.43
N PHE A 45 -1.10 2.34 18.54
CA PHE A 45 -1.33 3.36 19.57
C PHE A 45 -0.86 4.75 19.14
N THR A 46 0.22 4.85 18.39
CA THR A 46 0.71 6.13 17.83
C THR A 46 -0.05 6.61 16.60
N LYS A 47 -1.03 5.84 16.11
CA LYS A 47 -1.78 6.11 14.86
C LYS A 47 -0.93 6.20 13.59
N ALA A 48 0.36 5.87 13.65
CA ALA A 48 1.25 5.77 12.49
C ALA A 48 0.71 4.78 11.42
N MET A 49 -0.04 3.77 11.86
CA MET A 49 -0.69 2.81 10.97
C MET A 49 -1.67 3.45 9.98
N ASN A 50 -2.26 4.60 10.30
CA ASN A 50 -3.19 5.30 9.42
C ASN A 50 -2.55 5.78 8.10
N SER A 51 -1.22 5.97 8.08
CA SER A 51 -0.47 6.35 6.88
C SER A 51 0.02 5.14 6.07
N MET A 52 -0.02 3.94 6.67
CA MET A 52 0.63 2.75 6.11
C MET A 52 -0.35 1.68 5.64
N LEU A 53 -1.58 1.70 6.17
CA LEU A 53 -2.56 0.63 5.96
C LEU A 53 -3.97 1.19 5.86
N ALA A 54 -4.74 0.68 4.89
CA ALA A 54 -6.12 1.10 4.71
C ALA A 54 -7.00 0.68 5.92
N PRO A 55 -8.05 1.45 6.24
CA PRO A 55 -8.81 1.31 7.50
C PRO A 55 -9.26 -0.12 7.80
N GLU A 56 -9.72 -0.85 6.78
CA GLU A 56 -10.19 -2.22 6.87
C GLU A 56 -9.10 -3.22 7.28
N PHE A 57 -7.83 -2.94 6.99
CA PHE A 57 -6.72 -3.83 7.33
C PHE A 57 -6.12 -3.54 8.72
N ARG A 58 -6.41 -2.37 9.31
CA ARG A 58 -5.83 -1.93 10.60
C ARG A 58 -6.22 -2.88 11.74
N ILE A 59 -7.42 -3.44 11.70
CA ILE A 59 -7.88 -4.40 12.71
C ILE A 59 -7.13 -5.73 12.65
N TYR A 60 -6.86 -6.24 11.44
CA TYR A 60 -6.12 -7.48 11.27
C TYR A 60 -4.66 -7.34 11.74
N ALA A 61 -4.05 -6.17 11.50
CA ALA A 61 -2.72 -5.86 12.03
C ALA A 61 -2.70 -5.85 13.58
N LEU A 62 -3.75 -5.31 14.22
CA LEU A 62 -3.89 -5.35 15.68
C LEU A 62 -4.06 -6.79 16.19
N ILE A 63 -4.94 -7.58 15.55
CA ILE A 63 -5.14 -9.00 15.91
C ILE A 63 -3.81 -9.76 15.81
N ALA A 64 -3.06 -9.57 14.72
CA ALA A 64 -1.74 -10.17 14.55
C ALA A 64 -0.79 -9.76 15.69
N ALA A 65 -0.78 -8.48 16.07
CA ALA A 65 0.06 -7.99 17.16
C ALA A 65 -0.25 -8.68 18.50
N VAL A 66 -1.53 -8.89 18.80
CA VAL A 66 -1.98 -9.59 20.02
C VAL A 66 -1.60 -11.07 19.97
N VAL A 67 -1.86 -11.76 18.84
CA VAL A 67 -1.51 -13.17 18.67
C VAL A 67 -0.01 -13.39 18.83
N LEU A 68 0.83 -12.55 18.19
CA LEU A 68 2.29 -12.62 18.33
C LEU A 68 2.73 -12.39 19.78
N GLY A 69 2.08 -11.47 20.50
CA GLY A 69 2.35 -11.22 21.92
C GLY A 69 2.00 -12.41 22.82
N VAL A 70 0.85 -13.05 22.59
CA VAL A 70 0.43 -14.26 23.31
C VAL A 70 1.38 -15.43 23.02
N MET A 71 1.78 -15.61 21.76
CA MET A 71 2.77 -16.61 21.37
C MET A 71 4.10 -16.36 22.09
N ALA A 72 4.60 -15.11 22.09
CA ALA A 72 5.82 -14.75 22.80
C ALA A 72 5.73 -15.03 24.31
N LEU A 73 4.60 -14.69 24.95
CA LEU A 73 4.36 -14.96 26.36
C LEU A 73 4.36 -16.47 26.66
N SER A 74 3.79 -17.28 25.76
CA SER A 74 3.75 -18.73 25.90
C SER A 74 5.16 -19.33 25.96
N PHE A 75 6.13 -18.82 25.19
CA PHE A 75 7.54 -19.24 25.29
C PHE A 75 8.20 -18.89 26.63
N VAL A 76 7.72 -17.86 27.33
CA VAL A 76 8.23 -17.46 28.65
C VAL A 76 7.60 -18.32 29.75
N VAL A 77 6.27 -18.51 29.69
CA VAL A 77 5.50 -19.17 30.75
C VAL A 77 5.63 -20.69 30.70
N PHE A 78 5.54 -21.30 29.52
CA PHE A 78 5.58 -22.75 29.38
C PHE A 78 7.01 -23.22 29.20
N LYS A 79 7.48 -24.13 30.06
CA LYS A 79 8.78 -24.79 29.90
C LYS A 79 8.73 -25.73 28.69
N GLY A 80 9.00 -25.21 27.49
CA GLY A 80 9.22 -26.03 26.31
C GLY A 80 10.52 -26.83 26.41
N ASP A 81 10.43 -28.14 26.23
CA ASP A 81 11.58 -29.03 26.14
C ASP A 81 12.31 -28.78 24.81
N ALA A 82 13.64 -28.66 24.86
CA ALA A 82 14.46 -28.30 23.69
C ALA A 82 14.31 -29.28 22.50
N THR A 83 13.78 -30.48 22.74
CA THR A 83 13.44 -31.51 21.76
C THR A 83 12.28 -31.12 20.83
N CYS A 84 11.30 -30.34 21.28
CA CYS A 84 10.19 -29.88 20.44
C CYS A 84 10.60 -28.75 19.47
N CYS A 85 11.73 -28.09 19.72
CA CYS A 85 12.24 -26.99 18.91
C CYS A 85 13.52 -27.36 18.12
N SER A 86 14.03 -28.59 18.28
CA SER A 86 15.24 -29.09 17.61
C SER A 86 14.96 -30.06 16.46
N SER A 87 13.72 -30.51 16.25
CA SER A 87 13.34 -31.19 15.01
C SER A 87 13.33 -30.17 13.87
N GLY A 88 14.50 -29.96 13.30
CA GLY A 88 14.78 -29.02 12.21
C GLY A 88 14.14 -29.39 10.88
N GLU A 89 12.85 -29.70 10.85
CA GLU A 89 12.10 -29.97 9.62
C GLU A 89 11.34 -28.74 9.10
N CYS A 90 11.29 -27.64 9.85
CA CYS A 90 10.64 -26.38 9.42
C CYS A 90 11.56 -25.15 9.51
N GLY A 91 12.84 -25.28 9.15
CA GLY A 91 13.77 -24.15 9.07
C GLY A 91 14.65 -24.24 7.83
N HIS A 92 14.45 -23.35 6.85
CA HIS A 92 15.31 -23.24 5.68
C HIS A 92 16.78 -23.08 6.12
N GLY A 93 17.63 -24.00 5.66
CA GLY A 93 19.01 -24.13 6.08
C GLY A 93 19.87 -22.96 5.63
N LEU A 94 20.00 -21.94 6.47
CA LEU A 94 21.09 -20.98 6.41
C LEU A 94 21.95 -21.10 7.67
N SER A 95 23.06 -21.83 7.48
CA SER A 95 24.18 -22.08 8.39
C SER A 95 23.91 -22.94 9.64
N ARG A 96 24.72 -23.99 9.80
CA ARG A 96 24.73 -24.88 10.96
C ARG A 96 25.44 -24.27 12.19
N LEU A 97 25.96 -23.04 12.08
CA LEU A 97 26.70 -22.37 13.15
C LEU A 97 25.76 -21.44 13.95
N ALA A 98 25.91 -21.44 15.28
CA ALA A 98 25.16 -20.58 16.20
C ALA A 98 25.23 -19.08 15.82
N THR A 99 26.35 -18.65 15.22
CA THR A 99 26.57 -17.28 14.73
C THR A 99 25.62 -16.89 13.59
N GLY A 100 25.34 -17.79 12.65
CA GLY A 100 24.48 -17.43 11.52
C GLY A 100 23.00 -17.32 11.90
N LYS A 101 22.55 -18.04 12.93
CA LYS A 101 21.23 -17.82 13.53
C LYS A 101 21.11 -16.38 14.05
N LEU A 102 22.07 -15.88 14.83
CA LEU A 102 22.06 -14.50 15.33
C LEU A 102 21.98 -13.46 14.19
N ILE A 103 22.74 -13.65 13.12
CA ILE A 103 22.72 -12.75 11.95
C ILE A 103 21.33 -12.70 11.31
N THR A 104 20.65 -13.84 11.13
CA THR A 104 19.29 -13.89 10.57
C THR A 104 18.24 -13.19 11.44
N PHE A 105 18.45 -13.13 12.75
CA PHE A 105 17.55 -12.38 13.62
C PHE A 105 17.85 -10.88 13.59
N PHE A 106 19.13 -10.48 13.61
CA PHE A 106 19.47 -9.06 13.50
C PHE A 106 19.07 -8.45 12.16
N ILE A 107 19.17 -9.19 11.04
CA ILE A 107 18.72 -8.70 9.72
C ILE A 107 17.21 -8.46 9.67
N LEU A 108 16.42 -9.15 10.50
CA LEU A 108 14.97 -8.91 10.61
C LEU A 108 14.64 -7.82 11.64
N LEU A 109 15.28 -7.85 12.81
CA LEU A 109 14.92 -7.00 13.95
C LEU A 109 15.51 -5.59 13.87
N VAL A 110 16.74 -5.44 13.37
CA VAL A 110 17.38 -4.12 13.32
C VAL A 110 16.63 -3.19 12.38
N PRO A 111 16.33 -3.56 11.11
CA PRO A 111 15.63 -2.66 10.21
C PRO A 111 14.25 -2.26 10.70
N ILE A 112 13.49 -3.18 11.32
CA ILE A 112 12.14 -2.87 11.80
C ILE A 112 12.14 -1.96 13.03
N VAL A 113 13.06 -2.16 13.98
CA VAL A 113 13.18 -1.30 15.16
C VAL A 113 13.66 0.09 14.73
N VAL A 114 14.66 0.16 13.85
CA VAL A 114 15.14 1.41 13.26
C VAL A 114 13.99 2.11 12.53
N ALA A 115 13.28 1.42 11.63
CA ALA A 115 12.14 1.99 10.92
C ALA A 115 11.07 2.52 11.89
N ALA A 116 10.72 1.76 12.95
CA ALA A 116 9.75 2.19 13.94
C ALA A 116 10.19 3.45 14.70
N ARG A 117 11.49 3.61 14.97
CA ARG A 117 12.05 4.78 15.65
C ARG A 117 12.13 6.02 14.77
N TYR A 118 12.41 5.85 13.49
CA TYR A 118 12.62 6.97 12.55
C TYR A 118 11.40 7.32 11.71
N THR A 119 10.30 6.56 11.80
CA THR A 119 9.05 6.89 11.11
C THR A 119 8.40 8.11 11.77
N PRO A 120 8.20 9.23 11.06
CA PRO A 120 7.51 10.40 11.62
C PRO A 120 6.04 10.06 11.89
N LEU A 121 5.56 10.36 13.09
CA LEU A 121 4.26 9.94 13.60
C LEU A 121 3.13 10.96 13.32
N GLU A 122 3.48 12.20 12.98
CA GLU A 122 2.51 13.30 12.83
C GLU A 122 2.73 14.10 11.53
N GLY A 123 1.63 14.52 10.91
CA GLY A 123 1.66 15.51 9.82
C GLY A 123 2.35 15.04 8.54
N PHE A 124 2.12 13.79 8.11
CA PHE A 124 2.76 13.22 6.93
C PHE A 124 2.41 14.00 5.65
N SER A 125 3.21 15.00 5.31
CA SER A 125 3.25 15.58 3.97
C SER A 125 4.16 14.71 3.10
N PHE A 126 3.64 14.21 1.99
CA PHE A 126 4.45 13.40 1.08
C PHE A 126 5.60 14.24 0.51
N SER A 127 6.79 13.65 0.48
CA SER A 127 7.95 14.37 -0.03
C SER A 127 7.80 14.64 -1.53
N LYS A 128 8.27 15.81 -1.96
CA LYS A 128 8.36 16.19 -3.37
C LYS A 128 9.04 15.10 -4.21
N THR A 129 10.09 14.49 -3.67
CA THR A 129 10.83 13.41 -4.33
C THR A 129 9.98 12.16 -4.55
N LEU A 130 9.17 11.75 -3.56
CA LEU A 130 8.29 10.59 -3.70
C LEU A 130 7.27 10.81 -4.82
N VAL A 131 6.59 11.96 -4.80
CA VAL A 131 5.54 12.26 -5.79
C VAL A 131 6.13 12.39 -7.20
N LYS A 132 7.30 13.05 -7.34
CA LYS A 132 7.97 13.15 -8.63
C LYS A 132 8.47 11.80 -9.17
N ASN A 133 8.98 10.94 -8.30
CA ASN A 133 9.48 9.62 -8.70
C ASN A 133 8.36 8.64 -9.05
N ARG A 134 7.21 8.70 -8.36
CA ARG A 134 6.04 7.84 -8.66
C ARG A 134 5.19 8.37 -9.82
N GLY A 135 5.26 9.66 -10.13
CA GLY A 135 4.38 10.31 -11.10
C GLY A 135 3.01 10.64 -10.50
N THR A 136 2.27 11.56 -11.13
CA THR A 136 0.93 11.98 -10.68
C THR A 136 -0.12 11.52 -11.69
N ASP A 137 -1.05 10.68 -11.25
CA ASP A 137 -2.17 10.22 -12.06
C ASP A 137 -3.29 11.27 -12.03
N THR A 138 -3.48 12.00 -13.13
CA THR A 138 -4.54 13.03 -13.25
C THR A 138 -5.81 12.55 -13.93
N THR A 139 -5.87 11.26 -14.25
CA THR A 139 -6.91 10.75 -15.15
C THR A 139 -7.41 9.36 -14.79
N TRP A 140 -6.86 8.75 -13.72
CA TRP A 140 -7.27 7.48 -13.08
C TRP A 140 -7.30 6.21 -13.97
N GLN A 141 -7.02 6.30 -15.28
CA GLN A 141 -6.91 5.12 -16.15
C GLN A 141 -5.52 4.45 -16.10
N SER A 142 -4.46 5.17 -15.72
CA SER A 142 -3.10 4.63 -15.59
C SER A 142 -2.91 3.76 -14.34
N SER A 143 -3.90 3.71 -13.45
CA SER A 143 -3.78 3.06 -12.15
C SER A 143 -3.83 1.52 -12.24
N PHE A 144 -4.36 0.95 -13.33
CA PHE A 144 -4.41 -0.51 -13.55
C PHE A 144 -3.35 -1.07 -14.51
N THR A 145 -2.69 -0.23 -15.29
CA THR A 145 -1.58 -0.64 -16.16
C THR A 145 -0.26 -0.35 -15.45
N ARG A 146 0.51 -1.40 -15.13
CA ARG A 146 1.90 -1.24 -14.66
C ARG A 146 2.62 -0.28 -15.61
N PRO A 147 3.29 0.77 -15.10
CA PRO A 147 4.24 1.50 -15.92
C PRO A 147 5.23 0.48 -16.49
N ALA A 148 5.35 0.43 -17.82
CA ALA A 148 6.37 -0.38 -18.46
C ALA A 148 7.71 0.00 -17.81
N ALA A 149 8.38 -0.99 -17.22
CA ALA A 149 9.67 -0.77 -16.60
C ALA A 149 10.59 -0.13 -17.65
N LYS A 150 11.15 1.04 -17.32
CA LYS A 150 12.19 1.67 -18.12
C LYS A 150 13.31 0.64 -18.26
N PRO A 151 13.74 0.25 -19.46
CA PRO A 151 14.75 -0.79 -19.61
C PRO A 151 16.03 -0.29 -18.95
N ALA A 152 16.38 -0.88 -17.82
CA ALA A 152 17.70 -0.75 -17.26
C ALA A 152 18.66 -1.39 -18.27
N ALA A 153 19.61 -0.60 -18.76
CA ALA A 153 20.67 -1.08 -19.63
C ALA A 153 21.43 -2.20 -18.91
N ALA A 154 21.10 -3.44 -19.26
CA ALA A 154 21.84 -4.61 -18.82
C ALA A 154 23.18 -4.63 -19.54
N LYS A 155 24.25 -4.37 -18.80
CA LYS A 155 25.60 -4.72 -19.26
C LYS A 155 25.69 -6.24 -19.32
N SER A 156 25.96 -6.72 -20.53
CA SER A 156 26.24 -8.10 -20.89
C SER A 156 27.37 -8.69 -20.05
N ALA A 157 27.15 -9.88 -19.49
CA ALA A 157 28.19 -10.84 -19.21
C ALA A 157 27.64 -12.27 -19.40
N ALA A 158 28.04 -12.84 -20.53
CA ALA A 158 28.26 -14.25 -20.86
C ALA A 158 27.22 -15.31 -20.46
N ALA A 159 26.68 -15.93 -21.52
CA ALA A 159 25.89 -17.14 -21.52
C ALA A 159 26.68 -18.39 -21.08
N THR A 160 25.97 -19.34 -20.48
CA THR A 160 26.20 -20.77 -20.73
C THR A 160 24.84 -21.44 -20.83
N SER A 161 24.60 -22.03 -21.99
CA SER A 161 23.39 -22.68 -22.47
C SER A 161 23.40 -24.19 -22.19
N LEU A 162 22.31 -24.71 -21.63
CA LEU A 162 21.75 -26.07 -21.73
C LEU A 162 20.28 -25.90 -21.24
N GLU A 163 19.20 -26.39 -21.82
CA GLU A 163 18.89 -27.30 -22.92
C GLU A 163 17.43 -26.98 -23.31
N GLN A 164 17.10 -27.09 -24.60
CA GLN A 164 15.86 -26.68 -25.23
C GLN A 164 14.76 -27.76 -25.11
N ILE A 165 13.54 -27.38 -24.70
CA ILE A 165 12.34 -28.23 -24.82
C ILE A 165 11.38 -27.59 -25.84
N PRO A 166 10.94 -28.31 -26.91
CA PRO A 166 10.12 -27.72 -27.96
C PRO A 166 8.64 -27.63 -27.58
N ASN A 167 8.03 -26.47 -27.87
CA ASN A 167 6.58 -26.30 -27.95
C ASN A 167 6.02 -27.08 -29.15
N ALA A 168 5.10 -28.02 -28.90
CA ALA A 168 4.25 -28.60 -29.92
C ALA A 168 2.80 -28.20 -29.65
N VAL A 169 2.27 -27.36 -30.54
CA VAL A 169 0.84 -27.02 -30.67
C VAL A 169 0.20 -28.09 -31.56
N PRO A 170 -0.85 -28.80 -31.13
CA PRO A 170 -1.62 -29.64 -32.05
C PRO A 170 -2.67 -28.79 -32.82
N PRO A 171 -2.95 -29.12 -34.10
CA PRO A 171 -3.87 -28.36 -34.94
C PRO A 171 -5.34 -28.68 -34.63
N ALA A 172 -6.20 -27.69 -34.87
CA ALA A 172 -7.66 -27.81 -34.82
C ALA A 172 -8.22 -28.64 -36.00
N PRO A 173 -9.39 -29.27 -35.85
CA PRO A 173 -10.24 -29.59 -36.99
C PRO A 173 -11.36 -28.55 -37.17
N ASP A 174 -11.55 -28.18 -38.44
CA ASP A 174 -12.56 -27.27 -38.97
C ASP A 174 -14.00 -27.75 -38.75
N GLY A 175 -14.95 -26.81 -38.61
CA GLY A 175 -16.36 -27.13 -38.82
C GLY A 175 -17.39 -26.15 -38.26
N THR A 176 -17.80 -25.20 -39.10
CA THR A 176 -19.11 -24.50 -39.14
C THR A 176 -19.41 -23.35 -38.15
N SER A 177 -19.65 -22.19 -38.77
CA SER A 177 -20.14 -20.93 -38.22
C SER A 177 -21.53 -21.03 -37.59
N ALA A 178 -21.68 -20.48 -36.39
CA ALA A 178 -22.94 -19.87 -35.96
C ALA A 178 -22.63 -18.74 -34.96
N VAL A 179 -22.94 -17.51 -35.37
CA VAL A 179 -22.96 -16.30 -34.54
C VAL A 179 -23.92 -16.53 -33.36
N ARG A 180 -23.45 -16.38 -32.12
CA ARG A 180 -24.34 -16.33 -30.94
C ARG A 180 -23.96 -15.19 -30.00
N LYS A 181 -24.98 -14.38 -29.71
CA LYS A 181 -25.06 -13.23 -28.79
C LYS A 181 -24.47 -13.55 -27.41
N PRO A 182 -23.84 -12.60 -26.68
CA PRO A 182 -23.45 -12.83 -25.29
C PRO A 182 -24.72 -12.85 -24.44
N ALA A 183 -25.02 -14.00 -23.85
CA ALA A 183 -25.97 -14.12 -22.75
C ALA A 183 -25.21 -13.99 -21.43
N ASP A 184 -25.73 -13.09 -20.60
CA ASP A 184 -25.49 -12.84 -19.17
C ASP A 184 -24.48 -13.72 -18.42
N LEU A 185 -23.42 -13.07 -17.95
CA LEU A 185 -22.66 -13.48 -16.77
C LEU A 185 -23.34 -12.93 -15.52
N THR A 186 -24.39 -13.59 -15.06
CA THR A 186 -24.95 -13.36 -13.71
C THR A 186 -24.14 -14.14 -12.69
N LEU A 187 -23.54 -13.43 -11.73
CA LEU A 187 -22.95 -13.99 -10.51
C LEU A 187 -24.05 -14.66 -9.66
N PRO A 188 -23.74 -15.75 -8.93
CA PRO A 188 -24.74 -16.48 -8.16
C PRO A 188 -25.12 -15.73 -6.88
N THR A 189 -26.36 -15.24 -6.81
CA THR A 189 -27.00 -14.83 -5.56
C THR A 189 -27.85 -16.00 -5.05
N LYS A 190 -27.55 -16.49 -3.84
CA LYS A 190 -28.46 -17.36 -3.10
C LYS A 190 -29.70 -16.55 -2.73
N ASP A 191 -30.86 -17.13 -3.00
CA ASP A 191 -32.22 -16.64 -2.72
C ASP A 191 -32.80 -15.72 -3.80
N GLY A 192 -33.51 -16.36 -4.74
CA GLY A 192 -34.13 -15.79 -5.93
C GLY A 192 -35.36 -14.93 -5.68
N SER A 193 -35.20 -13.84 -4.94
CA SER A 193 -36.21 -12.77 -4.84
C SER A 193 -35.66 -11.49 -5.47
N GLN A 194 -36.14 -11.20 -6.67
CA GLN A 194 -35.91 -9.95 -7.39
C GLN A 194 -36.57 -8.78 -6.62
N PRO A 195 -35.82 -7.73 -6.22
CA PRO A 195 -36.45 -6.55 -5.62
C PRO A 195 -37.33 -5.85 -6.67
N PRO A 196 -38.55 -5.41 -6.32
CA PRO A 196 -39.43 -4.73 -7.26
C PRO A 196 -38.79 -3.40 -7.72
N ALA A 197 -38.92 -3.12 -9.01
CA ALA A 197 -38.48 -1.87 -9.62
C ALA A 197 -39.15 -0.67 -8.92
N ALA A 198 -38.33 0.19 -8.30
CA ALA A 198 -38.82 1.42 -7.69
C ALA A 198 -39.16 2.46 -8.78
N PRO A 199 -40.22 3.27 -8.60
CA PRO A 199 -40.71 4.18 -9.64
C PRO A 199 -39.76 5.37 -9.84
N ALA A 200 -39.62 5.79 -11.10
CA ALA A 200 -38.93 7.02 -11.47
C ALA A 200 -39.61 8.25 -10.85
N THR A 201 -38.96 8.87 -9.88
CA THR A 201 -39.37 10.18 -9.34
C THR A 201 -38.13 11.00 -8.98
N GLY A 202 -37.99 12.16 -9.63
CA GLY A 202 -37.26 13.35 -9.18
C GLY A 202 -35.80 13.20 -8.77
N SER A 203 -34.90 13.83 -9.54
CA SER A 203 -33.46 14.02 -9.26
C SER A 203 -33.16 14.37 -7.79
N LYS A 204 -32.95 13.36 -6.94
CA LYS A 204 -32.33 13.52 -5.63
C LYS A 204 -30.83 13.59 -5.86
N VAL A 205 -30.24 14.74 -5.56
CA VAL A 205 -28.79 14.85 -5.46
C VAL A 205 -28.36 13.98 -4.28
N ALA A 206 -28.02 12.73 -4.58
CA ALA A 206 -27.12 11.85 -3.85
C ALA A 206 -26.98 12.11 -2.34
N ASP A 207 -27.73 11.35 -1.52
CA ASP A 207 -27.59 11.28 -0.03
C ASP A 207 -26.17 10.92 0.45
N TYR A 208 -25.23 10.59 -0.45
CA TYR A 208 -23.84 10.24 -0.13
C TYR A 208 -22.86 11.43 -0.18
N LEU A 209 -23.26 12.58 -0.73
CA LEU A 209 -22.37 13.74 -0.82
C LEU A 209 -22.41 14.57 0.46
N THR A 210 -21.28 14.61 1.16
CA THR A 210 -21.13 15.45 2.36
C THR A 210 -21.08 16.92 1.93
N ARG A 211 -21.80 17.80 2.61
CA ARG A 211 -21.80 19.24 2.34
C ARG A 211 -21.32 20.06 3.53
N THR A 212 -20.65 21.18 3.26
CA THR A 212 -20.34 22.18 4.28
C THR A 212 -21.60 22.94 4.69
N ALA A 213 -21.53 23.71 5.79
CA ALA A 213 -22.61 24.59 6.22
C ALA A 213 -23.03 25.60 5.13
N ASP A 214 -22.08 26.00 4.28
CA ASP A 214 -22.30 26.91 3.15
C ASP A 214 -22.89 26.21 1.90
N GLY A 215 -23.24 24.92 2.01
CA GLY A 215 -23.84 24.13 0.94
C GLY A 215 -22.86 23.60 -0.12
N MET A 216 -21.56 23.80 0.05
CA MET A 216 -20.51 23.31 -0.86
C MET A 216 -20.31 21.80 -0.68
N ILE A 217 -20.10 21.06 -1.76
CA ILE A 217 -19.80 19.63 -1.69
C ILE A 217 -18.37 19.47 -1.18
N VAL A 218 -18.16 18.70 -0.11
CA VAL A 218 -16.83 18.29 0.33
C VAL A 218 -16.39 17.15 -0.57
N ALA A 219 -15.43 17.42 -1.45
CA ALA A 219 -14.97 16.49 -2.47
C ALA A 219 -13.52 16.04 -2.22
N GLU A 220 -13.25 14.77 -2.49
CA GLU A 220 -11.88 14.27 -2.60
C GLU A 220 -11.37 14.38 -4.04
N VAL A 221 -10.05 14.28 -4.20
CA VAL A 221 -9.42 14.23 -5.53
C VAL A 221 -10.00 13.06 -6.35
N LEU A 222 -10.24 11.94 -5.69
CA LEU A 222 -10.72 10.72 -6.33
C LEU A 222 -12.15 10.86 -6.87
N ASP A 223 -13.03 11.56 -6.14
CA ASP A 223 -14.41 11.84 -6.58
C ASP A 223 -14.43 12.55 -7.93
N LEU A 224 -13.59 13.58 -8.08
CA LEU A 224 -13.47 14.33 -9.32
C LEU A 224 -12.85 13.48 -10.44
N LEU A 225 -11.87 12.63 -10.14
CA LEU A 225 -11.29 11.73 -11.14
C LEU A 225 -12.29 10.67 -11.63
N TYR A 226 -13.16 10.16 -10.75
CA TYR A 226 -14.25 9.27 -11.14
C TYR A 226 -15.34 10.01 -11.92
N ALA A 227 -15.75 11.20 -11.49
CA ALA A 227 -16.72 12.03 -12.20
C ALA A 227 -16.26 12.43 -13.61
N ALA A 228 -14.94 12.53 -13.85
CA ALA A 228 -14.42 12.73 -15.19
C ALA A 228 -14.70 11.54 -16.13
N GLN A 229 -14.79 10.32 -15.60
CA GLN A 229 -14.96 9.09 -16.38
C GLN A 229 -16.40 8.59 -16.43
N ASP A 230 -17.15 8.76 -15.35
CA ASP A 230 -18.52 8.30 -15.24
C ASP A 230 -19.52 9.44 -15.54
N ASN A 231 -20.45 9.20 -16.46
CA ASN A 231 -21.42 10.21 -16.88
C ASN A 231 -22.52 10.51 -15.85
N LEU A 232 -22.86 9.54 -14.99
CA LEU A 232 -23.85 9.73 -13.94
C LEU A 232 -23.24 10.57 -12.83
N LEU A 233 -22.08 10.15 -12.32
CA LEU A 233 -21.39 10.86 -11.24
C LEU A 233 -21.02 12.29 -11.65
N ARG A 234 -20.66 12.50 -12.93
CA ARG A 234 -20.39 13.85 -13.45
C ARG A 234 -21.53 14.83 -13.23
N LYS A 235 -22.78 14.39 -13.40
CA LYS A 235 -23.95 15.28 -13.27
C LYS A 235 -24.07 15.84 -11.85
N ASP A 236 -23.57 15.10 -10.86
CA ASP A 236 -23.62 15.51 -9.46
C ASP A 236 -22.52 16.52 -9.11
N PHE A 237 -21.46 16.63 -9.92
CA PHE A 237 -20.33 17.53 -9.68
C PHE A 237 -20.20 18.68 -10.69
N GLU A 238 -20.65 18.52 -11.94
CA GLU A 238 -20.50 19.55 -12.98
C GLU A 238 -21.18 20.85 -12.55
N ALA A 239 -20.43 21.95 -12.64
CA ALA A 239 -20.85 23.29 -12.24
C ALA A 239 -21.27 23.43 -10.77
N GLN A 240 -20.99 22.43 -9.93
CA GLN A 240 -21.19 22.53 -8.49
C GLN A 240 -19.98 23.15 -7.80
N ARG A 241 -20.26 23.90 -6.72
CA ARG A 241 -19.22 24.42 -5.84
C ARG A 241 -18.74 23.30 -4.92
N VAL A 242 -17.43 23.07 -4.93
CA VAL A 242 -16.77 22.03 -4.16
C VAL A 242 -15.68 22.62 -3.28
N GLN A 243 -15.45 21.98 -2.14
CA GLN A 243 -14.32 22.20 -1.26
C GLN A 243 -13.45 20.95 -1.27
N LEU A 244 -12.16 21.12 -1.55
CA LEU A 244 -11.19 20.02 -1.65
C LEU A 244 -9.92 20.37 -0.89
N ILE A 245 -9.34 19.39 -0.20
CA ILE A 245 -8.03 19.52 0.46
C ILE A 245 -7.00 18.65 -0.25
N GLY A 246 -5.89 19.26 -0.67
CA GLY A 246 -4.78 18.58 -1.35
C GLY A 246 -3.45 19.29 -1.17
N GLN A 247 -2.38 18.64 -1.57
CA GLN A 247 -1.04 19.24 -1.58
C GLN A 247 -0.82 20.03 -2.88
N PHE A 248 -0.38 21.27 -2.74
CA PHE A 248 -0.10 22.16 -3.85
C PHE A 248 1.13 21.70 -4.65
N MET A 249 0.95 21.43 -5.94
CA MET A 249 2.06 21.14 -6.86
C MET A 249 1.88 21.94 -8.15
N PRO A 250 2.73 22.94 -8.47
CA PRO A 250 2.67 23.64 -9.74
C PRO A 250 2.71 22.66 -10.91
N ASP A 251 1.84 22.86 -11.89
CA ASP A 251 1.83 22.00 -13.06
C ASP A 251 2.82 22.52 -14.10
N SER A 252 3.83 21.72 -14.44
CA SER A 252 4.73 22.00 -15.55
C SER A 252 4.23 21.41 -16.87
N SER A 253 3.16 20.61 -16.84
CA SER A 253 2.55 19.99 -18.02
C SER A 253 1.27 20.73 -18.42
N ASN A 254 1.19 21.20 -19.67
CA ASN A 254 0.00 21.90 -20.21
C ASN A 254 -0.44 23.16 -19.41
N ASN A 255 0.53 23.99 -19.01
CA ASN A 255 0.31 25.20 -18.21
C ASN A 255 0.86 26.46 -18.92
N ALA A 256 0.39 26.71 -20.14
CA ALA A 256 0.89 27.82 -20.98
C ALA A 256 0.72 29.19 -20.30
N ASP A 257 -0.36 29.37 -19.54
CA ASP A 257 -0.69 30.63 -18.86
C ASP A 257 -0.09 30.74 -17.44
N GLY A 258 0.62 29.71 -16.96
CA GLY A 258 1.20 29.68 -15.62
C GLY A 258 0.18 29.64 -14.47
N LYS A 259 -1.09 29.37 -14.77
CA LYS A 259 -2.25 29.45 -13.86
C LYS A 259 -2.73 28.10 -13.31
N ARG A 260 -2.15 27.00 -13.79
CA ARG A 260 -2.53 25.64 -13.41
C ARG A 260 -1.61 25.06 -12.35
N PHE A 261 -2.21 24.33 -11.41
CA PHE A 261 -1.50 23.47 -10.47
C PHE A 261 -2.28 22.17 -10.24
N LYS A 262 -1.60 21.16 -9.72
CA LYS A 262 -2.15 19.88 -9.30
C LYS A 262 -2.45 19.94 -7.81
N ALA A 263 -3.68 19.61 -7.43
CA ALA A 263 -4.04 19.28 -6.06
C ALA A 263 -3.81 17.79 -5.84
N VAL A 264 -2.71 17.45 -5.17
CA VAL A 264 -2.23 16.07 -5.04
C VAL A 264 -2.76 15.45 -3.74
N ARG A 265 -3.23 14.21 -3.84
CA ARG A 265 -3.46 13.30 -2.71
C ARG A 265 -2.80 11.96 -3.00
N MET A 266 -2.54 11.19 -1.96
CA MET A 266 -2.04 9.83 -2.12
C MET A 266 -3.21 8.86 -1.97
N PHE A 267 -3.42 8.03 -2.97
CA PHE A 267 -4.40 6.96 -2.97
C PHE A 267 -3.74 5.65 -2.54
N MET A 268 -4.40 4.86 -1.70
CA MET A 268 -3.91 3.56 -1.21
C MET A 268 -5.04 2.54 -1.28
N THR A 269 -4.76 1.34 -1.79
CA THR A 269 -5.78 0.27 -1.85
C THR A 269 -5.71 -0.64 -0.63
N CYS A 270 -4.51 -1.02 -0.20
CA CYS A 270 -4.34 -1.87 0.99
C CYS A 270 -3.15 -1.46 1.86
N CYS A 271 -2.02 -1.02 1.29
CA CYS A 271 -0.82 -0.67 2.05
C CYS A 271 0.10 0.32 1.35
N ALA A 272 1.01 0.94 2.10
CA ALA A 272 1.94 1.96 1.60
C ALA A 272 2.78 1.53 0.36
N ALA A 273 2.94 0.22 0.13
CA ALA A 273 3.59 -0.28 -1.06
C ALA A 273 2.83 0.09 -2.34
N ASP A 274 1.50 -0.01 -2.32
CA ASP A 274 0.64 0.29 -3.46
C ASP A 274 0.33 1.79 -3.62
N ALA A 275 0.61 2.61 -2.60
CA ALA A 275 0.14 3.98 -2.53
C ALA A 275 0.62 4.85 -3.71
N ARG A 276 -0.27 5.50 -4.45
CA ARG A 276 0.09 6.30 -5.63
C ARG A 276 -0.37 7.75 -5.52
N PRO A 277 0.38 8.71 -6.08
CA PRO A 277 -0.08 10.09 -6.14
C PRO A 277 -1.16 10.23 -7.21
N VAL A 278 -2.33 10.70 -6.81
CA VAL A 278 -3.40 11.12 -7.70
C VAL A 278 -3.61 12.62 -7.59
N ALA A 279 -4.07 13.25 -8.67
CA ALA A 279 -4.24 14.69 -8.67
C ALA A 279 -5.42 15.14 -9.54
N THR A 280 -6.16 16.14 -9.07
CA THR A 280 -7.03 16.92 -9.95
C THR A 280 -6.29 18.18 -10.39
N LEU A 281 -6.57 18.65 -11.60
CA LEU A 281 -6.06 19.93 -12.06
C LEU A 281 -6.87 21.06 -11.41
N VAL A 282 -6.18 22.14 -11.08
CA VAL A 282 -6.77 23.34 -10.50
C VAL A 282 -6.32 24.53 -11.34
N GLU A 283 -7.29 25.33 -11.77
CA GLU A 283 -7.09 26.59 -12.47
C GLU A 283 -7.40 27.75 -11.53
N ALA A 284 -6.42 28.60 -11.28
CA ALA A 284 -6.60 29.83 -10.51
C ALA A 284 -6.39 31.06 -11.40
N GLU A 285 -6.99 32.20 -11.04
CA GLU A 285 -6.71 33.47 -11.74
C GLU A 285 -5.23 33.85 -11.67
N LYS A 286 -4.62 33.58 -10.51
CA LYS A 286 -3.19 33.76 -10.21
C LYS A 286 -2.68 32.55 -9.44
N LEU A 287 -1.50 32.05 -9.82
CA LEU A 287 -0.88 30.94 -9.12
C LEU A 287 -0.53 31.34 -7.67
N PRO A 288 -0.96 30.57 -6.67
CA PRO A 288 -0.60 30.81 -5.28
C PRO A 288 0.91 30.70 -5.06
N ALA A 289 1.50 31.65 -4.33
CA ALA A 289 2.92 31.65 -3.98
C ALA A 289 3.18 30.80 -2.72
N PHE A 290 2.83 29.52 -2.78
CA PHE A 290 3.07 28.56 -1.70
C PHE A 290 4.26 27.65 -2.01
N PRO A 291 5.01 27.19 -0.99
CA PRO A 291 5.97 26.11 -1.18
C PRO A 291 5.30 24.87 -1.79
N GLU A 292 6.01 24.17 -2.67
CA GLU A 292 5.55 22.88 -3.18
C GLU A 292 5.21 21.92 -2.02
N MET A 293 4.16 21.12 -2.19
CA MET A 293 3.64 20.15 -1.23
C MET A 293 2.96 20.74 0.02
N THR A 294 2.75 22.05 0.07
CA THR A 294 1.95 22.68 1.13
C THR A 294 0.49 22.22 1.05
N TRP A 295 -0.09 21.88 2.19
CA TRP A 295 -1.52 21.58 2.29
C TRP A 295 -2.34 22.85 2.04
N VAL A 296 -3.24 22.74 1.07
CA VAL A 296 -4.14 23.83 0.70
C VAL A 296 -5.58 23.34 0.69
N LYS A 297 -6.47 24.20 1.16
CA LYS A 297 -7.91 24.09 0.96
C LYS A 297 -8.27 24.92 -0.25
N ILE A 298 -8.95 24.27 -1.19
CA ILE A 298 -9.37 24.85 -2.46
C ILE A 298 -10.89 24.87 -2.46
N THR A 299 -11.44 26.06 -2.64
CA THR A 299 -12.87 26.26 -2.92
C THR A 299 -13.01 26.70 -4.36
N GLY A 300 -13.87 26.04 -5.11
CA GLY A 300 -14.06 26.35 -6.51
C GLY A 300 -15.21 25.60 -7.15
N THR A 301 -15.34 25.78 -8.46
CA THR A 301 -16.37 25.11 -9.25
C THR A 301 -15.76 23.95 -10.04
N ALA A 302 -16.32 22.75 -9.88
CA ALA A 302 -15.87 21.57 -10.62
C ALA A 302 -16.33 21.63 -12.08
N SER A 303 -15.40 21.32 -13.00
CA SER A 303 -15.62 21.33 -14.44
C SER A 303 -14.91 20.16 -15.09
N PHE A 304 -15.50 19.60 -16.16
CA PHE A 304 -14.97 18.42 -16.81
C PHE A 304 -14.75 18.62 -18.31
N PRO A 305 -13.82 19.51 -18.73
CA PRO A 305 -13.57 19.78 -20.13
C PRO A 305 -12.96 18.57 -20.85
N ILE A 306 -13.11 18.55 -22.18
CA ILE A 306 -12.41 17.60 -23.05
C ILE A 306 -11.13 18.27 -23.54
N GLU A 307 -9.98 17.77 -23.12
CA GLU A 307 -8.66 18.18 -23.59
C GLU A 307 -7.98 17.01 -24.29
N LYS A 308 -7.44 17.23 -25.50
CA LYS A 308 -6.73 16.19 -26.29
C LYS A 308 -7.56 14.90 -26.48
N GLY A 309 -8.86 15.06 -26.73
CA GLY A 309 -9.79 13.93 -26.93
C GLY A 309 -10.16 13.17 -25.65
N ARG A 310 -9.71 13.63 -24.48
CA ARG A 310 -9.98 13.01 -23.19
C ARG A 310 -10.66 13.98 -22.25
N ARG A 311 -11.64 13.50 -21.50
CA ARG A 311 -12.24 14.27 -20.43
C ARG A 311 -11.35 14.25 -19.19
N ILE A 312 -11.13 15.42 -18.61
CA ILE A 312 -10.27 15.61 -17.43
C ILE A 312 -11.05 16.33 -16.33
N SER A 313 -10.64 16.16 -15.08
CA SER A 313 -11.19 16.96 -13.97
C SER A 313 -10.40 18.25 -13.81
N VAL A 314 -11.10 19.38 -13.85
CA VAL A 314 -10.53 20.71 -13.64
C VAL A 314 -11.37 21.43 -12.59
N LEU A 315 -10.72 21.84 -11.50
CA LEU A 315 -11.33 22.66 -10.47
C LEU A 315 -10.99 24.12 -10.72
N LYS A 316 -11.98 24.94 -11.06
CA LYS A 316 -11.80 26.39 -11.22
C LYS A 316 -11.82 27.03 -9.83
N ALA A 317 -10.66 27.36 -9.32
CA ALA A 317 -10.48 27.85 -7.96
C ALA A 317 -10.97 29.30 -7.84
N GLU A 318 -11.89 29.50 -6.89
CA GLU A 318 -12.32 30.82 -6.42
C GLU A 318 -11.41 31.28 -5.27
N LYS A 319 -11.01 30.34 -4.40
CA LYS A 319 -10.16 30.61 -3.25
C LYS A 319 -9.21 29.44 -3.00
N VAL A 320 -7.94 29.75 -2.77
CA VAL A 320 -6.93 28.78 -2.33
C VAL A 320 -6.24 29.32 -1.08
N GLU A 321 -6.36 28.60 0.02
CA GLU A 321 -5.78 29.00 1.31
C GLU A 321 -4.97 27.86 1.92
N LYS A 322 -3.96 28.21 2.73
CA LYS A 322 -3.22 27.20 3.49
C LYS A 322 -4.17 26.50 4.45
N ALA A 323 -3.99 25.20 4.59
CA ALA A 323 -4.78 24.37 5.48
C ALA A 323 -3.88 23.45 6.29
N GLU A 324 -4.42 22.98 7.41
CA GLU A 324 -3.82 21.87 8.14
C GLU A 324 -3.97 20.57 7.33
N PRO A 325 -3.05 19.60 7.51
CA PRO A 325 -3.19 18.29 6.91
C PRO A 325 -4.52 17.65 7.30
N PRO A 326 -5.18 16.91 6.38
CA PRO A 326 -6.37 16.15 6.71
C PRO A 326 -6.04 15.08 7.75
N LYS A 327 -7.06 14.66 8.52
CA LYS A 327 -6.92 13.60 9.53
C LYS A 327 -6.39 12.29 8.94
N ASP A 328 -6.85 11.95 7.74
CA ASP A 328 -6.31 10.84 6.95
C ASP A 328 -5.46 11.41 5.81
N ALA A 329 -4.15 11.12 5.85
CA ALA A 329 -3.21 11.58 4.84
C ALA A 329 -3.45 10.94 3.46
N MET A 330 -3.98 9.70 3.46
CA MET A 330 -4.32 8.91 2.28
C MET A 330 -5.82 9.01 1.97
N ILE A 331 -6.16 8.74 0.72
CA ILE A 331 -7.53 8.45 0.25
C ILE A 331 -7.59 6.99 -0.22
N TYR A 332 -8.78 6.40 -0.22
CA TYR A 332 -9.00 4.96 -0.33
C TYR A 332 -10.04 4.60 -1.39
#